data_AF-A0A0N4TI17-F1
#
_entry.id   AF-A0A0N4TI17-F1
#
_cell.length_a   1.000
_cell.length_b   1.000
_cell.length_c   1.000
_cell.angle_alpha   90.00
_cell.angle_beta   90.00
_cell.angle_gamma   90.00
#
_symmetry.space_group_name_H-M   'P 1'
#
loop_
_entity.id
_entity.type
_entity.pdbx_description
1 polymer ?
#
loop_
_entity_poly.entity_id
_entity_poly.type
_entity_poly.pdbx_seq_one_letter_code
_entity_poly.pdbx_strand_id
1 'polypeptide(L)'
;MAQFVLSPGTSSSPIQINIGWGLAIALSVYVAWETSGGHVNPAVTAALCILGKISFTHSLLYFIAQTLGAAFGTGIMYLVYSEAINAFDGGVRAISGPNATGIIFASFPRAYLSNTGAFIDQ
;
A
#
# COMPACT_ATOMS: atom_id res chain seq x y z
N MET A 1 -9.09 1.89 -3.22
CA MET A 1 -8.42 1.74 -4.53
C MET A 1 -9.08 0.67 -5.39
N ALA A 2 -9.29 -0.55 -4.87
CA ALA A 2 -10.00 -1.63 -5.57
C ALA A 2 -11.31 -1.17 -6.23
N GLN A 3 -12.22 -0.58 -5.45
CA GLN A 3 -13.51 -0.10 -5.94
C GLN A 3 -13.39 0.93 -7.07
N PHE A 4 -12.31 1.71 -7.10
CA PHE A 4 -12.08 2.73 -8.12
C PHE A 4 -11.65 2.12 -9.45
N VAL A 5 -10.80 1.09 -9.38
CA VAL A 5 -10.32 0.37 -10.57
C VAL A 5 -11.39 -0.56 -11.12
N LEU A 6 -12.09 -1.29 -10.23
CA LEU A 6 -13.05 -2.33 -10.59
C LEU A 6 -14.44 -1.78 -10.97
N SER A 7 -14.73 -0.50 -10.71
CA SER A 7 -16.00 0.14 -11.08
C SER A 7 -15.77 1.47 -11.82
N PRO A 8 -15.30 1.42 -13.09
CA PRO A 8 -15.00 2.62 -13.86
C PRO A 8 -16.22 3.52 -13.98
N GLY A 9 -16.09 4.78 -13.53
CA GLY A 9 -17.08 5.84 -13.75
C GLY A 9 -18.33 5.83 -12.86
N THR A 10 -18.46 4.93 -11.89
CA THR A 10 -19.74 4.76 -11.15
C THR A 10 -19.65 4.72 -9.63
N SER A 11 -18.53 4.33 -8.99
CA SER A 11 -18.61 3.94 -7.56
C SER A 11 -17.54 4.46 -6.61
N SER A 12 -16.54 5.24 -7.04
CA SER A 12 -15.65 5.93 -6.09
C SER A 12 -14.87 7.09 -6.72
N SER A 13 -14.48 8.05 -5.88
CA SER A 13 -13.71 9.22 -6.29
C SER A 13 -12.30 9.21 -5.67
N PRO A 14 -11.30 9.89 -6.26
CA PRO A 14 -9.95 9.96 -5.71
C PRO A 14 -9.90 10.45 -4.25
N ILE A 15 -10.82 11.36 -3.87
CA ILE A 15 -10.91 11.87 -2.50
C ILE A 15 -11.30 10.78 -1.50
N GLN A 16 -12.19 9.86 -1.85
CA GLN A 16 -12.55 8.73 -0.99
C GLN A 16 -11.37 7.78 -0.78
N ILE A 17 -10.54 7.59 -1.81
CA ILE A 17 -9.31 6.79 -1.70
C ILE A 17 -8.36 7.43 -0.69
N ASN A 18 -8.12 8.75 -0.80
CA ASN A 18 -7.21 9.47 0.08
C ASN A 18 -7.69 9.47 1.54
N ILE A 19 -8.98 9.72 1.77
CA ILE A 19 -9.57 9.69 3.11
C ILE A 19 -9.49 8.27 3.70
N GLY A 20 -9.85 7.25 2.91
CA GLY A 20 -9.79 5.86 3.35
C GLY A 20 -8.36 5.43 3.73
N TRP A 21 -7.36 5.82 2.96
CA TRP A 21 -5.95 5.59 3.27
C TRP A 21 -5.52 6.29 4.58
N GLY A 22 -5.88 7.57 4.75
CA GLY A 22 -5.57 8.31 5.97
C GLY A 22 -6.16 7.67 7.22
N LEU A 23 -7.42 7.25 7.16
CA LEU A 23 -8.09 6.55 8.26
C LEU A 23 -7.47 5.19 8.54
N ALA A 24 -7.14 4.42 7.51
CA ALA A 24 -6.50 3.11 7.67
C ALA A 24 -5.14 3.23 8.38
N ILE A 25 -4.32 4.22 8.00
CA ILE A 25 -3.04 4.48 8.67
C ILE A 25 -3.29 4.93 10.12
N ALA A 26 -4.21 5.87 10.37
CA ALA A 26 -4.50 6.36 11.71
C ALA A 26 -4.93 5.23 12.68
N LEU A 27 -5.80 4.34 12.22
CA LEU A 27 -6.24 3.17 13.00
C LEU A 27 -5.09 2.17 13.21
N SER A 28 -4.26 1.94 12.19
CA SER A 28 -3.11 1.03 12.29
C SER A 28 -2.09 1.53 13.32
N VAL A 29 -1.81 2.84 13.32
CA VAL A 29 -0.96 3.49 14.32
C VAL A 29 -1.57 3.38 15.71
N TYR A 30 -2.86 3.68 15.85
CA TYR A 30 -3.57 3.61 17.13
C TYR A 30 -3.48 2.22 17.77
N VAL A 31 -3.71 1.16 16.98
CA VAL A 31 -3.61 -0.24 17.44
C VAL A 31 -2.20 -0.61 17.85
N ALA A 32 -1.18 -0.11 17.15
CA ALA A 32 0.22 -0.49 17.34
C ALA A 32 1.00 0.47 18.27
N TRP A 33 0.35 1.50 18.79
CA TRP A 33 0.98 2.62 19.52
C TRP A 33 1.71 2.16 20.78
N GLU A 34 1.00 1.48 21.70
CA GLU A 34 1.57 1.11 23.00
C GLU A 34 2.67 0.05 22.89
N THR A 35 2.62 -0.80 21.86
CA THR A 35 3.53 -1.94 21.70
C THR A 35 4.78 -1.61 20.91
N SER A 36 4.66 -0.80 19.85
CA SER A 36 5.73 -0.57 18.87
C SER A 36 5.93 0.90 18.51
N GLY A 37 5.21 1.83 19.15
CA GLY A 37 5.19 3.24 18.74
C GLY A 37 4.48 3.48 17.39
N GLY A 38 3.86 2.45 16.82
CA GLY A 38 3.05 2.55 15.61
C GLY A 38 3.81 3.03 14.38
N HIS A 39 5.05 2.58 14.15
CA HIS A 39 5.83 3.05 13.00
C HIS A 39 5.13 2.77 11.66
N VAL A 40 4.59 1.54 11.51
CA VAL A 40 3.83 1.02 10.34
C VAL A 40 4.42 1.33 8.95
N ASN A 41 5.67 1.76 8.90
CA ASN A 41 6.35 2.27 7.72
C ASN A 41 7.86 2.04 7.87
N PRO A 42 8.46 1.29 6.91
CA PRO A 42 9.90 1.12 6.78
C PRO A 42 10.69 2.43 6.82
N ALA A 43 10.27 3.47 6.09
CA ALA A 43 10.98 4.75 6.03
C ALA A 43 11.00 5.48 7.38
N VAL A 44 9.89 5.45 8.12
CA VAL A 44 9.81 6.02 9.48
C VAL A 44 10.75 5.27 10.42
N THR A 45 10.76 3.95 10.33
CA THR A 45 11.66 3.10 11.12
C THR A 45 13.12 3.40 10.81
N ALA A 46 13.48 3.56 9.53
CA ALA A 46 14.82 3.94 9.09
C ALA A 46 15.25 5.30 9.67
N ALA A 47 14.37 6.30 9.57
CA ALA A 47 14.62 7.63 10.10
C ALA A 47 14.87 7.60 11.62
N LEU A 48 14.06 6.86 12.37
CA LEU A 48 14.24 6.71 13.82
C LEU A 48 15.53 5.96 14.17
N CYS A 49 15.96 5.00 13.35
CA CYS A 49 17.26 4.34 13.50
C CYS A 49 18.42 5.31 13.27
N ILE A 50 18.37 6.11 12.21
CA ILE A 50 19.39 7.12 11.89
C ILE A 50 19.49 8.18 13.00
N LEU A 51 18.35 8.57 13.56
CA LEU A 51 18.27 9.52 14.69
C LEU A 51 18.63 8.89 16.04
N GLY A 52 19.02 7.61 16.08
CA GLY A 52 19.42 6.90 17.30
C GLY A 52 18.28 6.64 18.29
N LYS A 53 17.01 6.70 17.84
CA LYS A 53 15.83 6.44 18.67
C LYS A 53 15.51 4.96 18.82
N ILE A 54 15.97 4.13 17.89
CA ILE A 54 15.88 2.67 17.94
C ILE A 54 17.23 2.04 17.55
N SER A 55 17.51 0.85 18.06
CA SER A 55 18.70 0.10 17.65
C SER A 55 18.58 -0.44 16.23
N PHE A 56 19.72 -0.65 15.56
CA PHE A 56 19.75 -1.23 14.21
C PHE A 56 19.13 -2.64 14.14
N THR A 57 19.34 -3.47 15.15
CA THR A 57 18.70 -4.80 15.20
C THR A 57 17.18 -4.70 15.29
N HIS A 58 16.67 -3.75 16.08
CA HIS A 58 15.22 -3.51 16.14
C HIS A 58 14.69 -2.96 14.82
N SER A 59 15.40 -2.05 14.15
CA SER A 59 14.94 -1.53 12.86
C SER A 59 14.81 -2.64 11.81
N LEU A 60 15.72 -3.63 11.79
CA LEU A 60 15.62 -4.79 10.91
C LEU A 60 14.39 -5.67 11.20
N LEU A 61 14.10 -5.93 12.48
CA LEU A 61 12.91 -6.69 12.87
C LEU A 61 11.62 -5.94 12.49
N TYR A 62 11.61 -4.60 12.64
CA TYR A 62 10.49 -3.77 12.22
C TYR A 62 10.27 -3.84 10.70
N PHE A 63 11.33 -3.78 9.89
CA PHE A 63 11.21 -3.94 8.43
C PHE A 63 10.54 -5.27 8.07
N ILE A 64 11.02 -6.37 8.64
CA ILE A 64 10.46 -7.71 8.38
C ILE A 64 8.99 -7.76 8.79
N ALA A 65 8.67 -7.33 10.01
CA ALA A 65 7.31 -7.36 10.53
C ALA A 65 6.35 -6.50 9.68
N GLN A 66 6.78 -5.29 9.28
CA GLN A 66 5.98 -4.38 8.46
C GLN A 66 5.76 -4.94 7.05
N THR A 67 6.78 -5.51 6.42
CA THR A 67 6.65 -6.12 5.08
C THR A 67 5.75 -7.36 5.11
N LEU A 68 5.89 -8.22 6.12
CA LEU A 68 5.00 -9.38 6.27
C LEU A 68 3.56 -8.96 6.57
N GLY A 69 3.36 -7.96 7.43
CA GLY A 69 2.04 -7.39 7.71
C GLY A 69 1.38 -6.81 6.46
N ALA A 70 2.14 -6.06 5.64
CA ALA A 70 1.67 -5.54 4.36
C ALA A 70 1.29 -6.67 3.39
N ALA A 71 2.14 -7.70 3.25
CA ALA A 71 1.86 -8.85 2.38
C ALA A 71 0.59 -9.60 2.83
N PHE A 72 0.41 -9.80 4.13
CA PHE A 72 -0.79 -10.45 4.67
C PHE A 72 -2.05 -9.61 4.46
N GLY A 73 -1.99 -8.31 4.74
CA GLY A 73 -3.09 -7.39 4.50
C GLY A 73 -3.49 -7.33 3.02
N THR A 74 -2.52 -7.29 2.12
CA THR A 74 -2.73 -7.42 0.67
C THR A 74 -3.38 -8.75 0.31
N GLY A 75 -2.95 -9.87 0.91
CA GLY A 75 -3.55 -11.19 0.71
C GLY A 75 -5.03 -11.23 1.11
N ILE A 76 -5.38 -10.69 2.29
CA ILE A 76 -6.77 -10.58 2.73
C ILE A 76 -7.58 -9.74 1.74
N MET A 77 -7.06 -8.58 1.35
CA MET A 77 -7.73 -7.71 0.38
C MET A 77 -7.98 -8.43 -0.95
N TYR A 78 -6.99 -9.16 -1.45
CA TYR A 78 -7.14 -9.96 -2.68
C TYR A 78 -8.25 -11.00 -2.54
N LEU A 79 -8.35 -11.70 -1.41
CA LEU A 79 -9.42 -12.66 -1.16
C LEU A 79 -10.80 -11.99 -1.14
N VAL A 80 -10.93 -10.87 -0.43
CA VAL A 80 -12.19 -10.09 -0.33
C VAL A 80 -12.67 -9.62 -1.71
N TYR A 81 -11.75 -9.23 -2.60
CA TYR A 81 -12.09 -8.71 -3.93
C TYR A 81 -11.90 -9.75 -5.05
N SER A 82 -11.61 -11.01 -4.74
CA SER A 82 -11.17 -12.02 -5.72
C SER A 82 -12.16 -12.19 -6.88
N GLU A 83 -13.46 -12.28 -6.58
CA GLU A 83 -14.53 -12.38 -7.58
C GLU A 83 -14.63 -11.12 -8.45
N ALA A 84 -14.56 -9.94 -7.84
CA ALA A 84 -14.65 -8.67 -8.56
C ALA A 84 -13.43 -8.45 -9.47
N ILE A 85 -12.22 -8.83 -9.01
CA ILE A 85 -11.01 -8.77 -9.81
C ILE A 85 -11.13 -9.75 -10.99
N ASN A 86 -11.56 -10.99 -10.76
CA ASN A 86 -11.80 -11.98 -11.82
C ASN A 86 -12.83 -11.52 -12.85
N ALA A 87 -13.93 -10.89 -12.41
CA ALA A 87 -14.95 -10.38 -13.29
C ALA A 87 -14.43 -9.22 -14.17
N PHE A 88 -13.52 -8.40 -13.64
CA PHE A 88 -12.95 -7.26 -14.35
C PHE A 88 -11.84 -7.64 -15.34
N ASP A 89 -10.91 -8.49 -14.94
CA ASP A 89 -9.73 -8.85 -15.76
C ASP A 89 -9.86 -10.18 -16.51
N GLY A 90 -10.97 -10.89 -16.35
CA GLY A 90 -11.21 -12.19 -17.00
C GLY A 90 -10.29 -13.31 -16.50
N GLY A 91 -9.72 -13.15 -15.30
CA GLY A 91 -8.76 -14.09 -14.71
C GLY A 91 -7.31 -13.87 -15.13
N VAL A 92 -7.03 -12.87 -15.99
CA VAL A 92 -5.68 -12.56 -16.46
C VAL A 92 -5.08 -11.44 -15.63
N ARG A 93 -4.09 -11.77 -14.79
CA ARG A 93 -3.41 -10.80 -13.93
C ARG A 93 -2.35 -10.02 -14.73
N ALA A 94 -2.60 -8.73 -14.94
CA ALA A 94 -1.70 -7.85 -15.66
C ALA A 94 -1.34 -6.59 -14.84
N ILE A 95 -0.12 -6.10 -15.05
CA ILE A 95 0.41 -4.85 -14.45
C ILE A 95 0.17 -3.65 -15.38
N SER A 96 -0.03 -3.89 -16.67
CA SER A 96 -0.24 -2.85 -17.69
C SER A 96 -1.28 -3.30 -18.70
N GLY A 97 -1.95 -2.32 -19.32
CA GLY A 97 -3.08 -2.55 -20.21
C GLY A 97 -4.41 -2.05 -19.66
N PRO A 98 -5.49 -2.11 -20.45
CA PRO A 98 -6.78 -1.53 -20.10
C PRO A 98 -7.45 -2.19 -18.88
N ASN A 99 -7.23 -3.48 -18.68
CA ASN A 99 -7.81 -4.27 -17.58
C ASN A 99 -6.78 -4.64 -16.51
N ALA A 100 -5.68 -3.89 -16.40
CA ALA A 100 -4.63 -4.19 -15.43
C ALA A 100 -5.12 -3.97 -14.00
N THR A 101 -4.96 -4.98 -13.14
CA THR A 101 -5.39 -4.96 -11.74
C THR A 101 -4.22 -4.79 -10.76
N GLY A 102 -2.97 -4.85 -11.24
CA GLY A 102 -1.77 -4.70 -10.39
C GLY A 102 -1.73 -3.39 -9.59
N ILE A 103 -2.24 -2.30 -10.16
CA ILE A 103 -2.26 -0.97 -9.53
C ILE A 103 -3.10 -0.92 -8.24
N ILE A 104 -3.97 -1.90 -7.99
CA ILE A 104 -4.76 -1.99 -6.76
C ILE A 104 -3.85 -2.24 -5.54
N PHE A 105 -2.71 -2.91 -5.75
CA PHE A 105 -1.85 -3.43 -4.69
C PHE A 105 -0.54 -2.67 -4.54
N ALA A 106 -0.07 -2.05 -5.61
CA ALA A 106 1.19 -1.32 -5.64
C ALA A 106 1.09 -0.10 -6.54
N SER A 107 1.86 0.94 -6.21
CA SER A 107 1.98 2.12 -7.03
C SER A 107 2.89 1.85 -8.23
N PHE A 108 2.44 2.25 -9.42
CA PHE A 108 3.23 2.18 -10.64
C PHE A 108 3.35 3.59 -11.24
N PRO A 109 4.54 3.98 -11.74
CA PRO A 109 4.72 5.27 -12.39
C PRO A 109 3.86 5.34 -13.66
N ARG A 110 3.43 6.55 -14.02
CA ARG A 110 2.77 6.79 -15.31
C ARG A 110 3.77 6.61 -16.45
N ALA A 111 3.28 6.21 -17.63
CA ALA A 111 4.12 5.92 -18.80
C ALA A 111 5.01 7.09 -19.26
N TYR A 112 4.65 8.34 -18.94
CA TYR A 112 5.43 9.53 -19.28
C TYR A 112 6.50 9.89 -18.23
N LEU A 113 6.50 9.25 -17.05
CA LEU A 113 7.35 9.63 -15.93
C LEU A 113 8.67 8.83 -15.97
N SER A 114 9.81 9.52 -15.99
CA SER A 114 11.13 8.89 -15.93
C SER A 114 11.45 8.40 -14.52
N ASN A 115 12.39 7.45 -14.39
CA ASN A 115 12.83 6.96 -13.08
C ASN A 115 13.39 8.08 -12.19
N THR A 116 14.08 9.07 -12.77
CA THR A 116 14.58 10.23 -12.02
C THR A 116 13.44 11.14 -11.57
N GLY A 117 12.44 11.38 -12.43
CA GLY A 117 11.25 12.14 -12.05
C GLY A 117 10.46 11.46 -10.94
N ALA A 118 10.29 10.14 -11.03
CA ALA A 118 9.65 9.34 -9.99
C ALA A 118 10.44 9.37 -8.67
N PHE A 119 11.77 9.31 -8.71
CA PHE A 119 12.59 9.38 -7.50
C PHE A 119 12.47 10.71 -6.75
N ILE A 120 12.32 11.82 -7.47
CA ILE A 120 12.17 13.16 -6.86
C ILE A 120 10.75 13.35 -6.28
N ASP A 121 9.75 12.64 -6.80
CA ASP A 121 8.34 12.74 -6.39
C ASP A 121 8.01 11.93 -5.11
N GLN A 122 8.79 10.88 -4.82
CA GLN A 122 8.60 10.00 -3.65
C GLN A 122 9.23 10.56 -2.37
#